data_AF-A0A822EHR8-F1
#
_entry.id   AF-A0A822EHR8-F1
#
_cell.length_a   1.000
_cell.length_b   1.000
_cell.length_c   1.000
_cell.angle_alpha   90.00
_cell.angle_beta   90.00
_cell.angle_gamma   90.00
#
_symmetry.space_group_name_H-M   'P 1'
#
loop_
_entity.id
_entity.type
_entity.pdbx_description
1 polymer ?
#
loop_
_entity_poly.entity_id
_entity_poly.type
_entity_poly.pdbx_seq_one_letter_code
_entity_poly.pdbx_strand_id
1 'polypeptide(L)'
;QLEYYLQQYPLTDSRHIEKSRNDLNRIENLLKSGGSSNLFEGQCLLAKLYYSQGRYDDCLTYVNIALNSIPNDIKEQPNRSSLLLAEIYALNGLLLERKNENLFEIIKSFDDSCKLSQTHYAAVEKSKHLSDENSNVENSLIELAYQRLPLLHASN
;
A
#
# COMPACT_ATOMS: atom_id res chain seq x y z
N GLN A 1 1.32 10.61 22.21
CA GLN A 1 0.47 9.61 22.89
C GLN A 1 -0.19 8.65 21.91
N LEU A 2 -0.91 9.12 20.88
CA LEU A 2 -1.51 8.23 19.85
C LEU A 2 -0.48 7.36 19.13
N GLU A 3 0.58 7.96 18.58
CA GLU A 3 1.61 7.21 17.84
C GLU A 3 2.32 6.16 18.69
N TYR A 4 2.64 6.52 19.95
CA TYR A 4 3.19 5.58 20.93
C TYR A 4 2.23 4.43 21.23
N TYR A 5 0.94 4.71 21.36
CA TYR A 5 -0.09 3.69 21.55
C TYR A 5 -0.13 2.73 20.35
N LEU A 6 -0.10 3.25 19.13
CA LEU A 6 -0.13 2.44 17.90
C LEU A 6 1.13 1.59 17.70
N GLN A 7 2.27 2.01 18.27
CA GLN A 7 3.47 1.16 18.32
C GLN A 7 3.31 -0.02 19.27
N GLN A 8 2.63 0.18 20.41
CA GLN A 8 2.38 -0.88 21.38
C GLN A 8 1.25 -1.83 20.97
N TYR A 9 0.25 -1.30 20.25
CA TYR A 9 -0.92 -2.03 19.79
C TYR A 9 -1.08 -1.85 18.28
N PRO A 10 -0.32 -2.60 17.46
CA PRO A 10 -0.36 -2.48 16.01
C PRO A 10 -1.74 -2.80 15.44
N LEU A 11 -2.06 -2.16 14.33
CA LEU A 11 -3.37 -2.20 13.65
C LEU A 11 -3.71 -3.53 12.95
N THR A 12 -2.95 -4.58 13.22
CA THR A 12 -3.03 -5.89 12.55
C THR A 12 -3.93 -6.90 13.27
N ASP A 13 -4.26 -6.68 14.55
CA ASP A 13 -5.13 -7.57 15.34
C ASP A 13 -6.47 -6.89 15.66
N SER A 14 -7.58 -7.58 15.40
CA SER A 14 -8.94 -7.10 15.70
C SER A 14 -9.16 -6.82 17.19
N ARG A 15 -8.43 -7.49 18.09
CA ARG A 15 -8.49 -7.23 19.54
C ARG A 15 -7.92 -5.87 19.91
N HIS A 16 -6.96 -5.35 19.14
CA HIS A 16 -6.43 -4.00 19.34
C HIS A 16 -7.43 -2.92 18.92
N ILE A 17 -8.35 -3.23 18.01
CA ILE A 17 -9.39 -2.29 17.57
C ILE A 17 -10.37 -2.00 18.70
N GLU A 18 -10.87 -3.02 19.38
CA GLU A 18 -11.78 -2.83 20.52
C GLU A 18 -11.09 -2.09 21.67
N LYS A 19 -9.82 -2.43 21.94
CA LYS A 19 -9.04 -1.75 22.96
C LYS A 19 -8.84 -0.27 22.63
N SER A 20 -8.54 0.05 21.38
CA SER A 20 -8.41 1.43 20.88
C SER A 20 -9.68 2.26 21.09
N ARG A 21 -10.86 1.66 20.83
CA ARG A 21 -12.17 2.34 21.06
C ARG A 21 -12.35 2.77 22.50
N ASN A 22 -11.86 2.00 23.46
CA ASN A 22 -12.00 2.33 24.87
C ASN A 22 -10.91 3.31 25.33
N ASP A 23 -9.66 3.03 24.98
CA ASP A 23 -8.51 3.73 25.52
C ASP A 23 -8.32 5.13 24.91
N LEU A 24 -8.71 5.32 23.64
CA LEU A 24 -8.35 6.52 22.87
C LEU A 24 -9.46 7.57 22.76
N ASN A 25 -10.63 7.36 23.38
CA ASN A 25 -11.72 8.34 23.39
C ASN A 25 -11.28 9.71 23.94
N ARG A 26 -10.38 9.73 24.92
CA ARG A 26 -9.81 10.97 25.45
C ARG A 26 -9.00 11.73 24.40
N ILE A 27 -8.24 11.01 23.55
CA ILE A 27 -7.46 11.60 22.47
C ILE A 27 -8.39 12.16 21.38
N GLU A 28 -9.48 11.47 21.06
CA GLU A 28 -10.48 11.97 20.12
C GLU A 28 -11.02 13.33 20.54
N ASN A 29 -11.43 13.44 21.81
CA ASN A 29 -11.97 14.68 22.35
C ASN A 29 -10.94 15.82 22.31
N LEU A 30 -9.69 15.55 22.68
CA LEU A 30 -8.61 16.54 22.63
C LEU A 30 -8.35 17.05 21.21
N LEU A 31 -8.31 16.15 20.23
CA LEU A 31 -8.08 16.51 18.82
C LEU A 31 -9.22 17.35 18.25
N LYS A 32 -10.47 17.13 18.71
CA LYS A 32 -11.66 17.88 18.29
C LYS A 32 -11.81 19.22 19.01
N SER A 33 -11.55 19.28 20.32
CA SER A 33 -11.81 20.48 21.13
C SER A 33 -10.78 21.59 20.95
N GLY A 34 -9.56 21.25 20.51
CA GLY A 34 -8.44 22.20 20.43
C GLY A 34 -8.36 23.04 19.15
N GLY A 35 -9.35 22.97 18.24
CA GLY A 35 -9.24 23.55 16.89
C GLY A 35 -8.22 22.85 15.98
N SER A 36 -7.45 21.90 16.53
CA SER A 36 -6.49 21.05 15.83
C SER A 36 -7.14 20.19 14.74
N SER A 37 -8.43 19.86 14.87
CA SER A 37 -9.19 19.13 13.84
C SER A 37 -9.27 19.87 12.49
N ASN A 38 -9.02 21.17 12.48
CA ASN A 38 -9.04 21.99 11.27
C ASN A 38 -7.64 22.13 10.64
N LEU A 39 -6.59 21.73 11.37
CA LEU A 39 -5.22 21.70 10.86
C LEU A 39 -4.97 20.36 10.17
N PHE A 40 -4.14 20.39 9.12
CA PHE A 40 -3.73 19.19 8.38
C PHE A 40 -3.27 18.07 9.33
N GLU A 41 -2.39 18.37 10.29
CA GLU A 41 -1.87 17.35 11.20
C GLU A 41 -2.95 16.74 12.11
N GLY A 42 -3.90 17.55 12.61
CA GLY A 42 -4.98 17.02 13.43
C GLY A 42 -5.97 16.18 12.63
N GLN A 43 -6.20 16.52 11.36
CA GLN A 43 -6.98 15.70 10.43
C GLN A 43 -6.28 14.36 10.18
N CYS A 44 -4.96 14.38 9.98
CA CYS A 44 -4.16 13.15 9.83
C CYS A 44 -4.26 12.27 11.08
N LEU A 45 -4.11 12.87 12.27
CA LEU A 45 -4.20 12.14 13.54
C LEU A 45 -5.60 11.58 13.81
N LEU A 46 -6.66 12.31 13.45
CA LEU A 46 -8.03 11.81 13.53
C LEU A 46 -8.27 10.64 12.57
N ALA A 47 -7.77 10.71 11.33
CA ALA A 47 -7.84 9.59 10.40
C ALA A 47 -7.15 8.33 10.95
N LYS A 48 -5.92 8.47 11.48
CA LYS A 48 -5.19 7.37 12.14
C LYS A 48 -5.95 6.81 13.33
N LEU A 49 -6.52 7.69 14.17
CA LEU A 49 -7.32 7.30 15.31
C LEU A 49 -8.54 6.48 14.89
N TYR A 50 -9.34 6.97 13.95
CA TYR A 50 -10.54 6.26 13.50
C TYR A 50 -10.23 4.94 12.82
N TYR A 51 -9.16 4.87 12.04
CA TYR A 51 -8.70 3.60 11.49
C TYR A 51 -8.39 2.60 12.62
N SER A 52 -7.69 3.05 13.67
CA SER A 52 -7.37 2.21 14.82
C SER A 52 -8.59 1.75 15.61
N GLN A 53 -9.66 2.53 15.59
CA GLN A 53 -10.95 2.17 16.17
C GLN A 53 -11.84 1.37 15.21
N GLY A 54 -11.35 1.02 14.01
CA GLY A 54 -12.14 0.33 12.99
C GLY A 54 -13.34 1.14 12.48
N ARG A 55 -13.32 2.46 12.67
CA ARG A 55 -14.31 3.41 12.17
C ARG A 55 -13.89 3.85 10.77
N TYR A 56 -13.99 2.95 9.80
CA TYR A 56 -13.39 3.14 8.48
C TYR A 56 -14.06 4.25 7.66
N ASP A 57 -15.37 4.48 7.83
CA ASP A 57 -16.08 5.57 7.15
C ASP A 57 -15.65 6.96 7.66
N ASP A 58 -15.50 7.08 8.98
CA ASP A 58 -14.97 8.30 9.60
C ASP A 58 -13.51 8.50 9.21
N CYS A 59 -12.71 7.43 9.19
CA CYS A 59 -11.33 7.46 8.71
C CYS A 59 -11.27 8.00 7.27
N LEU A 60 -12.06 7.45 6.35
CA LEU A 60 -12.11 7.88 4.96
C LEU A 60 -12.49 9.36 4.84
N THR A 61 -13.45 9.82 5.64
CA THR A 61 -13.84 11.23 5.68
C THR A 61 -12.65 12.13 6.00
N TYR A 62 -11.90 11.81 7.07
CA TYR A 62 -10.75 12.63 7.47
C TYR A 62 -9.53 12.46 6.58
N VAL A 63 -9.34 11.29 5.95
CA VAL A 63 -8.33 11.08 4.89
C VAL A 63 -8.61 12.02 3.72
N ASN A 64 -9.84 12.08 3.24
CA ASN A 64 -10.22 12.95 2.14
C ASN A 64 -10.02 14.44 2.50
N ILE A 65 -10.39 14.83 3.71
CA ILE A 65 -10.18 16.21 4.17
C ILE A 65 -8.68 16.52 4.21
N ALA A 66 -7.84 15.64 4.79
CA ALA A 66 -6.40 15.85 4.89
C ALA A 66 -5.72 15.93 3.52
N LEU A 67 -6.11 15.08 2.56
CA LEU A 67 -5.58 15.09 1.20
C LEU A 67 -5.98 16.36 0.42
N ASN A 68 -7.14 16.95 0.73
CA ASN A 68 -7.59 18.21 0.12
C ASN A 68 -7.01 19.45 0.81
N SER A 69 -6.42 19.31 1.99
CA SER A 69 -5.90 20.40 2.81
C SER A 69 -4.37 20.41 2.93
N ILE A 70 -3.67 19.65 2.07
CA ILE A 70 -2.21 19.52 2.10
C ILE A 70 -1.56 20.91 1.98
N PRO A 71 -0.81 21.39 2.99
CA PRO A 71 -0.03 22.61 2.88
C PRO A 71 1.03 22.49 1.78
N ASN A 72 1.19 23.56 0.99
CA ASN A 72 2.12 23.61 -0.15
C ASN A 72 3.58 23.31 0.27
N ASP A 73 3.92 23.71 1.49
CA ASP A 73 5.30 23.72 2.01
C ASP A 73 5.78 22.33 2.50
N ILE A 74 4.87 21.34 2.63
CA ILE A 74 5.20 20.00 3.11
C ILE A 74 6.13 19.26 2.12
N LYS A 75 6.04 19.56 0.83
CA LYS A 75 6.80 18.84 -0.20
C LYS A 75 8.31 19.11 -0.16
N GLU A 76 8.76 20.11 0.58
CA GLU A 76 10.13 20.61 0.48
C GLU A 76 11.06 20.15 1.60
N GLN A 77 10.56 19.57 2.71
CA GLN A 77 11.42 19.11 3.81
C GLN A 77 10.96 17.80 4.47
N PRO A 78 11.90 16.91 4.88
CA PRO A 78 11.60 15.75 5.70
C PRO A 78 11.28 16.21 7.12
N ASN A 79 10.01 16.53 7.37
CA ASN A 79 9.50 16.89 8.67
C ASN A 79 8.34 15.95 9.07
N ARG A 80 7.83 16.14 10.29
CA ARG A 80 6.70 15.36 10.84
C ARG A 80 5.49 15.35 9.91
N SER A 81 5.20 16.48 9.26
CA SER A 81 4.05 16.63 8.37
C SER A 81 4.19 15.81 7.08
N SER A 82 5.41 15.66 6.55
CA SER A 82 5.71 14.77 5.41
C SER A 82 5.51 13.29 5.77
N LEU A 83 5.87 12.88 6.98
CA LEU A 83 5.58 11.53 7.47
C LEU A 83 4.07 11.30 7.60
N LEU A 84 3.34 12.25 8.20
CA LEU A 84 1.88 12.16 8.32
C LEU A 84 1.21 12.07 6.95
N LEU A 85 1.69 12.81 5.95
CA LEU A 85 1.18 12.73 4.59
C LEU A 85 1.38 11.33 3.99
N ALA A 86 2.57 10.75 4.13
CA ALA A 86 2.86 9.40 3.66
C ALA A 86 1.95 8.36 4.35
N GLU A 87 1.74 8.49 5.66
CA GLU A 87 0.83 7.63 6.42
C GLU A 87 -0.63 7.78 5.96
N ILE A 88 -1.06 8.97 5.56
CA ILE A 88 -2.43 9.20 5.03
C ILE A 88 -2.61 8.57 3.66
N TYR A 89 -1.61 8.65 2.78
CA TYR A 89 -1.65 7.91 1.52
C TYR A 89 -1.70 6.40 1.74
N ALA A 90 -0.93 5.88 2.70
CA ALA A 90 -0.97 4.47 3.07
C ALA A 90 -2.36 4.08 3.63
N LEU A 91 -2.95 4.89 4.51
CA LEU A 91 -4.31 4.66 5.02
C LEU A 91 -5.35 4.68 3.91
N ASN A 92 -5.25 5.60 2.96
CA ASN A 92 -6.14 5.64 1.81
C ASN A 92 -6.05 4.34 0.98
N GLY A 93 -4.83 3.86 0.74
CA GLY A 93 -4.59 2.57 0.09
C GLY A 93 -5.28 1.42 0.84
N LEU A 94 -5.06 1.31 2.15
CA LEU A 94 -5.68 0.29 2.99
C LEU A 94 -7.22 0.35 2.95
N LEU A 95 -7.81 1.55 2.92
CA LEU A 95 -9.26 1.71 2.80
C LEU A 95 -9.78 1.28 1.42
N LEU A 96 -9.03 1.55 0.35
CA LEU A 96 -9.37 1.11 -1.01
C LEU A 96 -9.27 -0.41 -1.14
N GLU A 97 -8.24 -1.02 -0.54
CA GLU A 97 -8.08 -2.47 -0.49
C GLU A 97 -9.31 -3.14 0.14
N ARG A 98 -9.82 -2.59 1.24
CA ARG A 98 -11.02 -3.12 1.91
C ARG A 98 -12.30 -3.02 1.08
N LYS A 99 -12.37 -2.08 0.14
CA LYS A 99 -13.52 -1.93 -0.76
C LYS A 99 -13.43 -2.86 -1.97
N ASN A 100 -12.24 -3.38 -2.28
CA ASN A 100 -12.02 -4.20 -3.46
C ASN A 100 -12.11 -5.68 -3.11
N GLU A 101 -13.31 -6.25 -3.30
CA GLU A 101 -13.60 -7.66 -3.01
C GLU A 101 -12.71 -8.64 -3.80
N ASN A 102 -12.22 -8.22 -4.97
CA ASN A 102 -11.40 -9.04 -5.87
C ASN A 102 -9.89 -8.81 -5.71
N LEU A 103 -9.47 -8.00 -4.73
CA LEU A 103 -8.06 -7.65 -4.57
C LEU A 103 -7.15 -8.88 -4.47
N PHE A 104 -7.58 -9.91 -3.75
CA PHE A 104 -6.80 -11.14 -3.60
C PHE A 104 -6.59 -11.84 -4.95
N GLU A 105 -7.62 -11.90 -5.79
CA GLU A 105 -7.53 -12.51 -7.12
C GLU A 105 -6.63 -11.69 -8.04
N ILE A 106 -6.72 -10.36 -7.98
CA ILE A 106 -5.85 -9.46 -8.76
C ILE A 106 -4.39 -9.65 -8.33
N ILE A 107 -4.09 -9.60 -7.04
CA ILE A 107 -2.73 -9.79 -6.51
C ILE A 107 -2.20 -11.17 -6.91
N LYS A 108 -3.02 -12.22 -6.79
CA LYS A 108 -2.64 -13.57 -7.18
C LYS A 108 -2.36 -13.66 -8.69
N SER A 109 -3.22 -13.07 -9.53
CA SER A 109 -3.03 -13.06 -10.98
C SER A 109 -1.74 -12.32 -11.39
N PHE A 110 -1.40 -11.25 -10.68
CA PHE A 110 -0.16 -10.51 -10.88
C PHE A 110 1.06 -11.32 -10.44
N ASP A 111 1.02 -11.97 -9.27
CA ASP A 111 2.09 -12.84 -8.79
C ASP A 111 2.33 -14.03 -9.74
N ASP A 112 1.25 -14.62 -10.26
CA ASP A 112 1.31 -15.68 -11.27
C ASP A 112 1.91 -15.16 -12.60
N SER A 113 1.58 -13.94 -13.01
CA SER A 113 2.19 -13.26 -14.17
C SER A 113 3.69 -13.03 -13.98
N CYS A 114 4.12 -12.58 -12.79
CA CYS A 114 5.53 -12.41 -12.45
C CYS A 114 6.30 -13.74 -12.51
N LYS A 115 5.76 -14.81 -11.93
CA LYS A 115 6.35 -16.15 -12.01
C LYS A 115 6.46 -16.64 -13.45
N LEU A 116 5.40 -16.44 -14.25
CA LEU A 116 5.41 -16.81 -15.66
C LEU A 116 6.51 -16.08 -16.42
N SER A 117 6.64 -14.76 -16.23
CA SER A 117 7.73 -13.96 -16.82
C SER A 117 9.11 -14.49 -16.41
N GLN A 118 9.33 -14.79 -15.12
CA GLN A 118 10.59 -15.34 -14.63
C GLN A 118 10.92 -16.70 -15.27
N THR A 119 9.94 -17.58 -15.47
CA THR A 119 10.18 -18.88 -16.12
C THR A 119 10.58 -18.73 -17.58
N HIS A 120 9.94 -17.82 -18.32
CA HIS A 120 10.31 -17.53 -19.70
C HIS A 120 11.68 -16.86 -19.79
N TYR A 121 11.99 -15.94 -18.87
CA TYR A 121 13.32 -15.33 -18.77
C TYR A 121 14.41 -16.38 -18.51
N ALA A 122 14.21 -17.25 -17.53
CA ALA A 122 15.18 -18.30 -17.19
C ALA A 122 15.39 -19.30 -18.35
N ALA A 123 14.32 -19.62 -19.10
CA ALA A 123 14.43 -20.44 -20.30
C ALA A 123 15.29 -19.77 -21.38
N VAL A 124 15.05 -18.48 -21.64
CA VAL A 124 15.83 -17.65 -22.57
C VAL A 124 17.30 -17.48 -22.12
N GLU A 125 17.54 -17.31 -20.82
CA GLU A 125 18.90 -17.18 -20.30
C GLU A 125 19.70 -18.47 -20.50
N LYS A 126 19.13 -19.61 -20.11
CA LYS A 126 19.79 -20.93 -20.27
C LYS A 126 20.01 -21.31 -21.72
N SER A 127 19.14 -20.87 -22.64
CA SER A 127 19.32 -21.13 -24.07
C SER A 127 20.49 -20.38 -24.70
N LYS A 128 20.89 -19.22 -24.16
CA LYS A 128 22.05 -18.48 -24.68
C LYS A 128 23.35 -19.27 -24.54
N HIS A 129 23.47 -20.10 -23.51
CA HIS A 129 24.64 -20.98 -23.35
C HIS A 129 24.64 -22.13 -24.37
N LEU A 130 23.48 -22.54 -24.87
CA LEU A 130 23.36 -23.61 -25.86
C LEU A 130 23.65 -23.12 -27.29
N SER A 131 23.36 -21.86 -27.60
CA SER A 131 23.67 -21.27 -28.92
C SER A 131 25.16 -21.15 -29.20
N ASP A 132 26.00 -21.12 -28.17
CA ASP A 132 27.46 -21.08 -28.31
C ASP A 132 28.08 -22.46 -28.61
N GLU A 133 27.38 -23.56 -28.27
CA GLU A 133 27.91 -24.93 -28.37
C GLU A 133 27.26 -25.78 -29.49
N ASN A 134 26.04 -25.45 -29.96
CA ASN A 134 25.35 -26.22 -31.02
C ASN A 134 24.46 -25.35 -31.91
N SER A 135 24.93 -25.04 -33.12
CA SER A 135 24.33 -24.04 -34.01
C SER A 135 23.09 -24.48 -34.83
N ASN A 136 22.42 -25.61 -34.53
CA ASN A 136 21.36 -26.12 -35.40
C ASN A 136 20.17 -26.81 -34.71
N VAL A 137 19.92 -26.55 -33.42
CA VAL A 137 18.69 -27.06 -32.78
C VAL A 137 17.59 -26.00 -32.86
N GLU A 138 16.75 -26.08 -33.89
CA GLU A 138 15.45 -25.38 -33.92
C GLU A 138 14.59 -25.87 -32.75
N ASN A 139 14.57 -25.10 -31.67
CA ASN A 139 13.78 -25.42 -30.49
C ASN A 139 12.61 -24.43 -30.38
N SER A 140 11.48 -24.83 -30.96
CA SER A 140 10.23 -24.06 -30.99
C SER A 140 9.75 -23.62 -29.61
N LEU A 141 10.09 -24.35 -28.53
CA LEU A 141 9.74 -23.94 -27.16
C LEU A 141 10.58 -22.75 -26.66
N ILE A 142 11.85 -22.67 -27.07
CA ILE A 142 12.74 -21.56 -26.73
C ILE A 142 12.30 -20.31 -27.50
N GLU A 143 11.99 -20.45 -28.79
CA GLU A 143 11.45 -19.33 -29.60
C GLU A 143 10.14 -18.77 -29.01
N LEU A 144 9.22 -19.64 -28.57
CA LEU A 144 8.01 -19.21 -27.90
C LEU A 144 8.30 -18.45 -26.58
N ALA A 145 9.34 -18.83 -25.84
CA ALA A 145 9.76 -18.10 -24.64
C ALA A 145 10.30 -16.70 -24.98
N TYR A 146 11.12 -16.57 -26.04
CA TYR A 146 11.58 -15.27 -26.55
C TYR A 146 10.44 -14.36 -27.02
N GLN A 147 9.39 -14.91 -27.62
CA GLN A 147 8.23 -14.15 -28.09
C GLN A 147 7.30 -13.73 -26.95
N ARG A 148 7.13 -14.57 -25.92
CA ARG A 148 6.19 -14.31 -24.81
C ARG A 148 6.74 -13.33 -23.78
N LEU A 149 8.04 -13.31 -23.53
CA LEU A 149 8.65 -12.47 -22.50
C LEU A 149 8.36 -10.95 -22.69
N PRO A 150 8.49 -10.36 -23.89
CA PRO A 150 8.15 -8.94 -24.12
C PRO A 150 6.66 -8.65 -23.94
N LEU A 151 5.79 -9.59 -24.32
CA LEU A 151 4.34 -9.44 -24.19
C LEU A 151 3.93 -9.38 -22.71
N LEU A 152 4.53 -10.24 -21.88
CA LEU A 152 4.31 -10.26 -20.43
C LEU A 152 4.84 -9.01 -19.72
N HIS A 153 5.94 -8.42 -20.21
CA HIS A 153 6.45 -7.15 -19.70
C HIS A 153 5.61 -5.94 -20.13
N ALA A 154 4.92 -5.99 -21.27
CA ALA A 154 4.05 -4.92 -21.74
C ALA A 154 2.64 -4.96 -21.12
N SER A 155 2.22 -6.12 -20.60
CA SER A 155 0.89 -6.34 -20.00
C SER A 155 0.83 -6.12 -18.48
N ASN A 156 1.98 -5.94 -17.82
CA ASN A 156 2.10 -5.60 -16.40
C ASN A 156 2.40 -4.11 -16.23
#